data_AF-A0A539D7E5-F1
#
_entry.id   AF-A0A539D7E5-F1
#
_cell.length_a   1.000
_cell.length_b   1.000
_cell.length_c   1.000
_cell.angle_alpha   90.00
_cell.angle_beta   90.00
_cell.angle_gamma   90.00
#
_symmetry.space_group_name_H-M   'P 1'
#
loop_
_entity.id
_entity.type
_entity.pdbx_description
1 polymer ?
#
loop_
_entity_poly.entity_id
_entity_poly.type
_entity_poly.pdbx_seq_one_letter_code
_entity_poly.pdbx_strand_id
1 'polypeptide(L)'
;ADQIVTPMNDSFVDFDLLGSVDPVTLDLLKPSIYSESVWEARKQRAITQGRHAQIDWIVVVNRMAVAAARNRQRLEERMEKLARRVGFRIGPGLRDRVIYRELFPFGLTVADLSNEVRPVAVSLAHVAARQEMRNLMLALGLDGSALDAPLDAAA
;
A
#
# COMPACT_ATOMS: atom_id res chain seq x y z
N ALA A 1 6.58 -15.78 -5.51
CA ALA A 1 5.78 -14.92 -4.62
C ALA A 1 4.31 -15.21 -4.86
N ASP A 2 3.52 -15.38 -3.80
CA ASP A 2 2.06 -15.57 -3.89
C ASP A 2 1.32 -14.24 -4.06
N GLN A 3 1.78 -13.23 -3.31
CA GLN A 3 1.38 -11.84 -3.43
C GLN A 3 2.61 -10.95 -3.64
N ILE A 4 2.43 -9.89 -4.43
CA ILE A 4 3.37 -8.78 -4.56
C ILE A 4 2.67 -7.53 -4.04
N VAL A 5 3.29 -6.89 -3.05
CA VAL A 5 2.80 -5.64 -2.47
C VAL A 5 3.77 -4.53 -2.88
N THR A 6 3.28 -3.53 -3.59
CA THR A 6 4.06 -2.39 -4.08
C THR A 6 3.60 -1.12 -3.36
N PRO A 7 4.26 -0.71 -2.27
CA PRO A 7 3.96 0.57 -1.63
C PRO A 7 4.44 1.72 -2.51
N MET A 8 3.60 2.75 -2.67
CA MET A 8 3.95 3.97 -3.38
C MET A 8 3.20 5.18 -2.83
N ASN A 9 3.69 6.39 -3.06
CA ASN A 9 2.93 7.58 -2.65
C ASN A 9 1.87 7.95 -3.67
N ASP A 10 0.88 8.72 -3.21
CA ASP A 10 -0.15 9.35 -4.04
C ASP A 10 0.44 10.53 -4.84
N SER A 11 1.33 10.25 -5.80
CA SER A 11 2.06 11.25 -6.59
C SER A 11 2.23 10.83 -8.05
N PHE A 12 2.06 11.77 -8.98
CA PHE A 12 2.28 11.54 -10.42
C PHE A 12 3.66 10.99 -10.74
N VAL A 13 4.69 11.48 -10.03
CA VAL A 13 6.08 11.05 -10.24
C VAL A 13 6.26 9.60 -9.83
N ASP A 14 5.61 9.17 -8.75
CA ASP A 14 5.72 7.78 -8.29
C ASP A 14 4.98 6.81 -9.24
N PHE A 15 3.97 7.26 -10.00
CA PHE A 15 3.27 6.41 -10.98
C PHE A 15 4.10 6.04 -12.20
N ASP A 16 5.12 6.83 -12.55
CA ASP A 16 6.07 6.45 -13.61
C ASP A 16 6.85 5.18 -13.24
N LEU A 17 6.94 4.82 -11.95
CA LEU A 17 7.50 3.54 -11.50
C LEU A 17 6.63 2.34 -11.89
N LEU A 18 5.38 2.54 -12.29
CA LEU A 18 4.49 1.49 -12.79
C LEU A 18 4.42 1.51 -14.33
N GLY A 19 4.61 2.67 -14.94
CA GLY A 19 4.75 2.80 -16.37
C GLY A 19 4.57 4.24 -16.83
N SER A 20 5.21 4.57 -17.95
CA SER A 20 5.05 5.88 -18.57
C SER A 20 3.66 5.96 -19.21
N VAL A 21 2.90 6.97 -18.82
CA VAL A 21 1.55 7.25 -19.34
C VAL A 21 1.55 8.53 -20.16
N ASP A 22 0.74 8.57 -21.21
CA ASP A 22 0.53 9.80 -21.99
C ASP A 22 -0.12 10.88 -21.09
N PRO A 23 0.42 12.10 -21.01
CA PRO A 23 -0.10 13.11 -20.09
C PRO A 23 -1.51 13.62 -20.44
N VAL A 24 -1.96 13.39 -21.69
CA VAL A 24 -3.25 13.83 -22.24
C VAL A 24 -4.24 12.68 -22.31
N THR A 25 -3.91 11.57 -22.98
CA THR A 25 -4.81 10.42 -23.17
C THR A 25 -4.78 9.46 -21.98
N LEU A 26 -3.67 9.47 -21.22
CA LEU A 26 -3.43 8.61 -20.06
C LEU A 26 -3.35 7.12 -20.41
N ASP A 27 -3.08 6.83 -21.68
CA ASP A 27 -2.76 5.49 -22.13
C ASP A 27 -1.35 5.11 -21.67
N LEU A 28 -1.19 3.84 -21.28
CA LEU A 28 0.12 3.28 -20.99
C LEU A 28 0.96 3.26 -22.27
N LEU A 29 2.00 4.10 -22.32
CA LEU A 29 2.95 4.15 -23.41
C LEU A 29 3.97 3.01 -23.29
N LYS A 30 4.55 2.84 -22.10
CA LYS A 30 5.57 1.83 -21.85
C LYS A 30 5.49 1.33 -20.40
N PRO A 31 5.54 0.00 -20.16
CA PRO A 31 5.69 -0.51 -18.80
C PRO A 31 7.04 -0.07 -18.20
N SER A 32 7.07 0.12 -16.89
CA SER A 32 8.32 0.36 -16.17
C SER A 32 9.12 -0.93 -16.01
N ILE A 33 10.41 -0.80 -15.66
CA ILE A 33 11.29 -1.93 -15.32
C ILE A 33 10.71 -2.76 -14.16
N TYR A 34 10.07 -2.09 -13.19
CA TYR A 34 9.44 -2.77 -12.06
C TYR A 34 8.23 -3.61 -12.52
N SER A 35 7.37 -3.04 -13.37
CA SER A 35 6.22 -3.74 -13.94
C SER A 35 6.63 -4.90 -14.85
N GLU A 36 7.71 -4.75 -15.61
CA GLU A 36 8.31 -5.83 -16.41
C GLU A 36 8.81 -6.97 -15.50
N SER A 37 9.43 -6.65 -14.36
CA SER A 37 9.89 -7.65 -13.39
C SER A 37 8.72 -8.44 -12.79
N VAL A 38 7.60 -7.77 -12.49
CA VAL A 38 6.38 -8.44 -12.03
C VAL A 38 5.77 -9.31 -13.12
N TRP A 39 5.79 -8.85 -14.37
CA TRP A 39 5.29 -9.61 -15.51
C TRP A 39 6.12 -10.88 -15.76
N GLU A 40 7.44 -10.79 -15.72
CA GLU A 40 8.33 -11.96 -15.83
C GLU A 40 8.11 -12.92 -14.66
N ALA A 41 7.94 -12.44 -13.43
CA ALA A 41 7.61 -13.30 -12.29
C ALA A 41 6.29 -14.05 -12.50
N ARG A 42 5.26 -13.38 -13.03
CA ARG A 42 3.96 -14.01 -13.38
C ARG A 42 4.11 -15.06 -14.47
N LYS A 43 4.88 -14.76 -15.51
CA LYS A 43 5.17 -15.68 -16.62
C LYS A 43 5.90 -16.92 -16.14
N GLN A 44 6.96 -16.76 -15.36
CA GLN A 44 7.69 -17.89 -14.78
C GLN A 44 6.79 -18.76 -13.92
N ARG A 45 5.95 -18.15 -13.06
CA ARG A 45 4.99 -18.90 -12.25
C ARG A 45 4.00 -19.70 -13.10
N ALA A 46 3.45 -19.10 -14.15
CA ALA A 46 2.52 -19.77 -15.05
C ALA A 46 3.17 -20.95 -15.80
N ILE A 47 4.47 -20.85 -16.13
CA ILE A 47 5.24 -21.94 -16.75
C ILE A 47 5.44 -23.08 -15.75
N THR A 48 5.83 -22.79 -14.50
CA THR A 48 6.16 -23.82 -13.51
C THR A 48 4.94 -24.47 -12.85
N GLN A 49 3.89 -23.69 -12.58
CA GLN A 49 2.72 -24.12 -11.78
C GLN A 49 1.42 -24.20 -12.60
N GLY A 50 1.49 -23.91 -13.91
CA GLY A 50 0.35 -23.91 -14.82
C GLY A 50 -0.42 -22.58 -14.87
N ARG A 51 -1.31 -22.45 -15.86
CA ARG A 51 -2.02 -21.19 -16.18
C ARG A 51 -2.92 -20.65 -15.06
N HIS A 52 -3.32 -21.48 -14.11
CA HIS A 52 -4.17 -21.07 -12.98
C HIS A 52 -3.38 -20.45 -11.82
N ALA A 53 -2.06 -20.62 -11.79
CA ALA A 53 -1.22 -20.05 -10.75
C ALA A 53 -0.94 -18.57 -11.04
N GLN A 54 -1.75 -17.68 -10.47
CA GLN A 54 -1.59 -16.23 -10.61
C GLN A 54 -0.90 -15.63 -9.38
N ILE A 55 -0.09 -14.61 -9.62
CA ILE A 55 0.46 -13.76 -8.56
C ILE A 55 -0.48 -12.58 -8.37
N ASP A 56 -1.07 -12.46 -7.19
CA ASP A 56 -1.87 -11.31 -6.81
C ASP A 56 -0.93 -10.11 -6.62
N TRP A 57 -1.18 -9.03 -7.35
CA TRP A 57 -0.34 -7.84 -7.32
C TRP A 57 -1.16 -6.65 -6.87
N ILE A 58 -0.73 -6.06 -5.76
CA ILE A 58 -1.43 -5.03 -5.03
C ILE A 58 -0.53 -3.82 -4.93
N VAL A 59 -0.99 -2.71 -5.46
CA VAL A 59 -0.35 -1.41 -5.30
C VAL A 59 -1.00 -0.69 -4.14
N VAL A 60 -0.18 -0.34 -3.14
CA VAL A 60 -0.62 0.27 -1.89
C VAL A 60 -0.29 1.75 -1.94
N VAL A 61 -1.32 2.60 -1.98
CA VAL A 61 -1.15 4.04 -2.19
C VAL A 61 -1.14 4.77 -0.85
N ASN A 62 0.05 5.25 -0.47
CA ASN A 62 0.30 6.03 0.74
C ASN A 62 -0.13 7.48 0.52
N ARG A 63 -1.11 7.93 1.31
CA ARG A 63 -1.68 9.27 1.17
C ARG A 63 -0.76 10.32 1.80
N MET A 64 -0.31 11.27 1.00
CA MET A 64 0.43 12.44 1.46
C MET A 64 -0.53 13.53 1.97
N ALA A 65 -0.12 14.29 3.00
CA ALA A 65 -0.98 15.26 3.67
C ALA A 65 -1.39 16.48 2.82
N VAL A 66 -0.62 16.82 1.79
CA VAL A 66 -0.68 18.14 1.11
C VAL A 66 -1.27 18.08 -0.31
N ALA A 67 -1.80 16.92 -0.76
CA ALA A 67 -2.38 16.84 -2.10
C ALA A 67 -3.70 17.63 -2.21
N ALA A 68 -3.76 18.60 -3.12
CA ALA A 68 -4.98 19.36 -3.43
C ALA A 68 -6.11 18.41 -3.88
N ALA A 69 -7.35 18.66 -3.42
CA ALA A 69 -8.49 17.78 -3.66
C ALA A 69 -8.73 17.46 -5.15
N ARG A 70 -8.55 18.46 -6.04
CA ARG A 70 -8.68 18.27 -7.49
C ARG A 70 -7.60 17.36 -8.09
N ASN A 71 -6.38 17.39 -7.54
CA ASN A 71 -5.31 16.51 -8.01
C ASN A 71 -5.59 15.07 -7.58
N ARG A 72 -6.11 14.87 -6.36
CA ARG A 72 -6.46 13.54 -5.84
C ARG A 72 -7.49 12.82 -6.71
N GLN A 73 -8.60 13.48 -7.05
CA GLN A 73 -9.62 12.84 -7.88
C GLN A 73 -9.07 12.42 -9.25
N ARG A 74 -8.27 13.30 -9.89
CA ARG A 74 -7.59 12.97 -11.14
C ARG A 74 -6.64 11.79 -10.98
N LEU A 75 -5.99 11.69 -9.83
CA LEU A 75 -5.02 10.64 -9.51
C LEU A 75 -5.70 9.29 -9.36
N GLU A 76 -6.79 9.23 -8.59
CA GLU A 76 -7.60 8.04 -8.38
C GLU A 76 -8.14 7.51 -9.72
N GLU A 77 -8.77 8.37 -10.53
CA GLU A 77 -9.30 8.00 -11.85
C GLU A 77 -8.19 7.46 -12.79
N ARG A 78 -6.99 8.06 -12.74
CA ARG A 78 -5.83 7.63 -13.54
C ARG A 78 -5.29 6.30 -13.07
N MET A 79 -5.20 6.11 -11.76
CA MET A 79 -4.71 4.89 -11.17
C MET A 79 -5.59 3.69 -11.49
N GLU A 80 -6.90 3.86 -11.50
CA GLU A 80 -7.82 2.79 -11.90
C GLU A 80 -7.63 2.36 -13.37
N LYS A 81 -7.34 3.30 -14.28
CA LYS A 81 -7.04 2.98 -15.68
C LYS A 81 -5.74 2.18 -15.79
N LEU A 82 -4.69 2.62 -15.10
CA LEU A 82 -3.39 1.96 -15.10
C LEU A 82 -3.48 0.55 -14.49
N ALA A 83 -4.21 0.41 -13.38
CA ALA A 83 -4.48 -0.86 -12.70
C ALA A 83 -5.08 -1.90 -13.66
N ARG A 84 -6.10 -1.50 -14.45
CA ARG A 84 -6.73 -2.36 -15.46
C ARG A 84 -5.76 -2.77 -16.58
N ARG A 85 -4.87 -1.87 -17.01
CA ARG A 85 -3.95 -2.12 -18.13
C ARG A 85 -2.74 -2.97 -17.74
N VAL A 86 -2.16 -2.70 -16.57
CA VAL A 86 -0.96 -3.36 -16.06
C VAL A 86 -1.31 -4.65 -15.29
N GLY A 87 -2.53 -4.75 -14.76
CA GLY A 87 -3.05 -5.95 -14.10
C GLY A 87 -2.69 -6.03 -12.63
N PHE A 88 -2.75 -4.90 -11.91
CA PHE A 88 -2.69 -4.85 -10.45
C PHE A 88 -4.02 -4.35 -9.89
N ARG A 89 -4.25 -4.56 -8.60
CA ARG A 89 -5.34 -3.94 -7.84
C ARG A 89 -4.81 -2.90 -6.86
N ILE A 90 -5.65 -1.95 -6.50
CA ILE A 90 -5.26 -0.85 -5.61
C ILE A 90 -5.73 -1.18 -4.20
N GLY A 91 -4.83 -1.02 -3.22
CA GLY A 91 -5.11 -1.17 -1.79
C GLY A 91 -4.89 0.14 -1.02
N PRO A 92 -5.52 0.29 0.15
CA PRO A 92 -5.30 1.44 1.02
C PRO A 92 -3.89 1.39 1.61
N GLY A 93 -3.14 2.49 1.49
CA GLY A 93 -1.83 2.61 2.13
C GLY A 93 -1.85 3.20 3.53
N LEU A 94 -0.65 3.38 4.06
CA LEU A 94 -0.41 4.00 5.35
C LEU A 94 -0.05 5.47 5.12
N ARG A 95 -0.51 6.36 6.01
CA ARG A 95 -0.04 7.75 5.98
C ARG A 95 1.32 7.84 6.63
N ASP A 96 2.16 8.76 6.16
CA ASP A 96 3.40 9.08 6.87
C ASP A 96 3.06 9.68 8.25
N ARG A 97 3.65 9.09 9.29
CA ARG A 97 3.42 9.44 10.70
C ARG A 97 4.72 9.29 11.46
N VAL A 98 4.98 10.23 12.37
CA VAL A 98 6.19 10.23 13.22
C VAL A 98 6.24 9.00 14.14
N ILE A 99 5.08 8.47 14.55
CA ILE A 99 4.97 7.29 15.43
C ILE A 99 5.77 6.09 14.93
N TYR A 100 5.87 5.86 13.61
CA TYR A 100 6.63 4.72 13.09
C TYR A 100 8.13 4.88 13.36
N ARG A 101 8.63 6.12 13.34
CA ARG A 101 10.03 6.45 13.64
C ARG A 101 10.30 6.43 15.14
N GLU A 102 9.30 6.76 15.96
CA GLU A 102 9.41 6.69 17.43
C GLU A 102 9.41 5.25 17.95
N LEU A 103 8.69 4.34 17.29
CA LEU A 103 8.65 2.92 17.65
C LEU A 103 9.87 2.14 17.11
N PHE A 104 10.48 2.62 16.03
CA PHE A 104 11.59 1.94 15.34
C PHE A 104 12.79 1.59 16.24
N PRO A 105 13.30 2.47 17.14
CA PRO A 105 14.40 2.14 18.04
C PRO A 105 14.10 0.98 18.99
N PHE A 106 12.83 0.73 19.27
CA PHE A 106 12.38 -0.35 20.16
C PHE A 106 12.06 -1.64 19.39
N GLY A 107 12.11 -1.62 18.06
CA GLY A 107 11.66 -2.74 17.22
C GLY A 107 10.17 -3.02 17.36
N LEU A 108 9.38 -2.04 17.78
CA LEU A 108 7.94 -2.19 18.01
C LEU A 108 7.13 -1.71 16.81
N THR A 109 5.93 -2.27 16.66
CA THR A 109 4.94 -1.88 15.67
C THR A 109 3.67 -1.37 16.33
N VAL A 110 2.75 -0.83 15.53
CA VAL A 110 1.44 -0.37 16.03
C VAL A 110 0.58 -1.53 16.56
N ALA A 111 0.85 -2.77 16.14
CA ALA A 111 0.17 -3.97 16.62
C ALA A 111 0.65 -4.41 18.01
N ASP A 112 1.90 -4.11 18.36
CA ASP A 112 2.49 -4.52 19.65
C ASP A 112 2.07 -3.61 20.80
N LEU A 113 1.56 -2.41 20.48
CA LEU A 113 1.12 -1.48 21.49
C LEU A 113 -0.12 -2.02 22.21
N SER A 114 -0.10 -1.91 23.53
CA SER A 114 -1.21 -2.34 24.40
C SER A 114 -1.27 -1.43 25.63
N ASN A 115 -2.08 -1.76 26.64
CA ASN A 115 -2.04 -1.04 27.92
C ASN A 115 -0.76 -1.35 28.71
N GLU A 116 -0.11 -2.48 28.43
CA GLU A 116 1.11 -2.94 29.10
C GLU A 116 2.38 -2.55 28.34
N VAL A 117 2.31 -2.49 27.00
CA VAL A 117 3.43 -2.17 26.13
C VAL A 117 3.23 -0.77 25.53
N ARG A 118 3.76 0.24 26.23
CA ARG A 118 3.69 1.67 25.85
C ARG A 118 5.05 2.36 26.03
N PRO A 119 6.02 2.12 25.15
CA PRO A 119 7.32 2.81 25.21
C PRO A 119 7.20 4.33 24.97
N VAL A 120 6.12 4.76 24.32
CA VAL A 120 5.82 6.13 23.93
C VAL A 120 4.39 6.48 24.34
N ALA A 121 4.14 7.77 24.56
CA ALA A 121 2.79 8.25 24.90
C ALA A 121 1.80 7.91 23.78
N VAL A 122 0.78 7.14 24.13
CA VAL A 122 -0.27 6.73 23.20
C VAL A 122 -1.12 7.95 22.84
N SER A 123 -0.94 8.43 21.61
CA SER A 123 -1.79 9.46 21.01
C SER A 123 -2.84 8.88 20.04
N LEU A 124 -3.81 9.71 19.65
CA LEU A 124 -4.82 9.40 18.63
C LEU A 124 -4.20 8.97 17.28
N ALA A 125 -2.94 9.35 17.00
CA ALA A 125 -2.23 8.91 15.82
C ALA A 125 -1.99 7.39 15.77
N HIS A 126 -1.78 6.75 16.92
CA HIS A 126 -1.60 5.29 17.02
C HIS A 126 -2.90 4.56 16.71
N VAL A 127 -4.03 5.07 17.21
CA VAL A 127 -5.37 4.52 16.92
C VAL A 127 -5.66 4.60 15.42
N ALA A 128 -5.41 5.76 14.80
CA ALA A 128 -5.59 5.94 13.37
C ALA A 128 -4.69 5.03 12.53
N ALA A 129 -3.41 4.89 12.91
CA ALA A 129 -2.48 4.01 12.21
C ALA A 129 -2.88 2.53 12.30
N ARG A 130 -3.42 2.09 13.45
CA ARG A 130 -3.93 0.71 13.60
C ARG A 130 -5.12 0.46 12.70
N GLN A 131 -6.02 1.44 12.58
CA GLN A 131 -7.15 1.35 11.66
C GLN A 131 -6.69 1.32 10.19
N GLU A 132 -5.71 2.14 9.81
CA GLU A 132 -5.10 2.11 8.47
C GLU A 132 -4.47 0.73 8.18
N MET A 133 -3.75 0.16 9.14
CA MET A 133 -3.15 -1.16 9.03
C MET A 133 -4.20 -2.27 8.93
N ARG A 134 -5.32 -2.18 9.67
CA ARG A 134 -6.44 -3.13 9.56
C ARG A 134 -7.04 -3.10 8.15
N ASN A 135 -7.27 -1.90 7.62
CA ASN A 135 -7.79 -1.74 6.26
C ASN A 135 -6.83 -2.32 5.21
N LEU A 136 -5.52 -2.15 5.40
CA LEU A 136 -4.50 -2.77 4.55
C LEU A 136 -4.56 -4.30 4.64
N MET A 137 -4.56 -4.89 5.84
CA MET A 137 -4.62 -6.35 6.01
C MET A 137 -5.87 -6.95 5.35
N LEU A 138 -7.03 -6.31 5.52
CA LEU A 138 -8.27 -6.69 4.85
C LEU A 138 -8.13 -6.64 3.32
N ALA A 139 -7.51 -5.58 2.78
CA ALA A 139 -7.27 -5.48 1.35
C ALA A 139 -6.28 -6.53 0.84
N LEU A 140 -5.30 -6.94 1.65
CA LEU A 140 -4.38 -8.04 1.30
C LEU A 140 -5.05 -9.42 1.44
N GLY A 141 -6.23 -9.51 2.06
CA GLY A 141 -6.87 -10.80 2.37
C GLY A 141 -6.12 -11.58 3.45
N LEU A 142 -5.43 -10.87 4.35
CA LEU A 142 -4.64 -11.43 5.44
C LEU A 142 -5.38 -11.25 6.78
N ASP A 143 -5.10 -12.13 7.74
CA ASP A 143 -5.64 -11.99 9.09
C ASP A 143 -5.04 -10.75 9.76
N GLY A 144 -5.93 -9.94 10.36
CA GLY A 144 -5.60 -8.71 11.08
C GLY A 144 -5.82 -8.82 12.58
N SER A 145 -6.06 -10.02 13.13
CA SER A 145 -6.40 -10.26 14.55
C SER A 145 -5.44 -9.60 15.56
N ALA A 146 -4.15 -9.51 15.24
CA ALA A 146 -3.15 -8.82 16.07
C ALA A 146 -3.44 -7.30 16.26
N LEU A 147 -4.29 -6.70 15.43
CA LEU A 147 -4.65 -5.28 15.47
C LEU A 147 -5.90 -5.02 16.32
N ASP A 148 -6.56 -6.05 16.84
CA ASP A 148 -7.82 -5.93 17.57
C ASP A 148 -7.62 -5.71 19.08
N ALA A 149 -6.38 -5.74 19.57
CA ALA A 149 -6.07 -5.41 20.96
C ALA A 149 -6.56 -3.98 21.30
N PRO A 150 -7.28 -3.81 22.44
CA PRO A 150 -7.73 -2.51 22.88
C PRO A 150 -6.54 -1.63 23.23
N LEU A 151 -6.66 -0.34 22.91
CA LEU A 151 -5.61 0.62 23.15
C LEU A 151 -6.28 1.93 23.52
N ASP A 152 -6.39 2.15 24.82
CA ASP A 152 -7.05 3.32 25.35
C ASP A 152 -6.19 4.55 25.08
N ALA A 153 -6.71 5.48 24.30
CA ALA A 153 -6.08 6.78 24.04
C ALA A 153 -6.11 7.73 25.27
N ALA A 154 -6.45 7.21 26.45
CA ALA A 154 -6.63 7.97 27.67
C ALA A 154 -5.39 7.84 28.60
N ALA A 155 -4.56 8.88 28.57
CA ALA A 155 -4.14 9.70 29.71
C ALA A 155 -3.35 10.90 29.17
#